data_AF-B9Z6B2-F1
#
_entry.id   AF-B9Z6B2-F1
#
_cell.length_a   1.000
_cell.length_b   1.000
_cell.length_c   1.000
_cell.angle_alpha   90.00
_cell.angle_beta   90.00
_cell.angle_gamma   90.00
#
_symmetry.space_group_name_H-M   'P 1'
#
loop_
_entity.id
_entity.type
_entity.pdbx_description
1 polymer ?
#
loop_
_entity_poly.entity_id
_entity_poly.type
_entity_poly.pdbx_seq_one_letter_code
_entity_poly.pdbx_strand_id
1 'polypeptide(L)'
;MLRHSGGLSGQRVGLHYILMCCWLTLLFFASPSFAQSTAGLKNSPQASSSAQSVQLQGTLEVLHSDDLKNKKSHNRYFLKTDAGVRYEIQFKKGHPRNAPGSKVRVTGTQSGNTIMLESTGTTSYQVLAAPASGLNALGEQKTAVLLVNFQDQPTNKPWTLADWNSFVFGTASGTVNNFYLENSYQQTWFAGNVFGWYTLPINSTDACNTDNIAAAARTAASAAGVDLSGYAHLVYVFPNTSSCSWGGLSSVGTVPSQSFINGFMKLDVVGHELGHALGLWHSHGLDCDVSPTGNSCSYIEYGDHVDLMGWQTGHFNAFQKERLGWLNYNVSPPIATVQSSGSYVIEPMESAGGGNPKGLKILKSTDPTTGAKTWYYLEYRQPIGVDYYFSTNSIYQPANIFGGVLVRTGTDGDASSSFSLDMTPGSLSSSTGADLADPALVVGQSYTDASAGVTITPTWANSTGIGIDVTFAKTACTRANPSVAISPAQSSSVLAGTAVTYTVAVTNNDSSGCSASTFSLQGTVPSGWSGTWAAASLNIGPGSVSSTTYTVTSSSSAAAGTYSISGKATNTAATAYSGSGSASYVIGTSSTSTTTTKGKGRTK
;
A
#
# COMPACT_ATOMS: atom_id res chain seq x y z
N MET A 1 18.28 -50.86 -43.92
CA MET A 1 19.57 -50.78 -44.62
C MET A 1 20.54 -49.95 -43.79
N LEU A 2 21.78 -50.44 -43.69
CA LEU A 2 22.98 -50.06 -42.92
C LEU A 2 23.15 -48.56 -42.53
N ARG A 3 23.42 -48.23 -41.25
CA ARG A 3 24.75 -48.13 -40.54
C ARG A 3 25.73 -47.11 -41.15
N HIS A 4 26.06 -46.01 -40.43
CA HIS A 4 27.27 -45.90 -39.59
C HIS A 4 27.52 -44.48 -39.00
N SER A 5 27.63 -44.49 -37.67
CA SER A 5 28.45 -43.74 -36.69
C SER A 5 29.72 -42.96 -37.11
N GLY A 6 30.00 -41.90 -36.34
CA GLY A 6 31.33 -41.33 -36.00
C GLY A 6 31.47 -39.85 -36.38
N GLY A 7 31.92 -38.88 -35.58
CA GLY A 7 32.58 -38.86 -34.28
C GLY A 7 33.63 -37.74 -34.26
N LEU A 8 33.43 -36.73 -33.39
CA LEU A 8 34.42 -35.94 -32.63
C LEU A 8 35.46 -34.98 -33.27
N SER A 9 35.72 -33.92 -32.46
CA SER A 9 36.93 -33.08 -32.32
C SER A 9 37.13 -31.99 -33.39
N GLY A 10 37.39 -30.71 -33.09
CA GLY A 10 38.03 -30.10 -31.92
C GLY A 10 39.33 -29.38 -32.38
N GLN A 11 39.63 -28.23 -31.77
CA GLN A 11 40.83 -27.36 -31.95
C GLN A 11 40.84 -26.38 -33.14
N ARG A 12 41.54 -25.23 -33.11
CA ARG A 12 42.13 -24.32 -32.09
C ARG A 12 42.49 -23.02 -32.86
N VAL A 13 42.26 -21.88 -32.20
CA VAL A 13 43.12 -20.68 -32.04
C VAL A 13 44.14 -20.28 -33.12
N GLY A 14 44.11 -18.98 -33.48
CA GLY A 14 45.21 -18.17 -34.07
C GLY A 14 44.73 -17.34 -35.28
N LEU A 15 45.17 -16.13 -35.62
CA LEU A 15 46.30 -15.29 -35.19
C LEU A 15 46.22 -13.94 -35.99
N HIS A 16 46.46 -12.80 -35.32
CA HIS A 16 47.12 -11.55 -35.77
C HIS A 16 46.57 -10.60 -36.88
N TYR A 17 46.31 -9.35 -36.44
CA TYR A 17 46.89 -8.04 -36.82
C TYR A 17 47.38 -7.75 -38.26
N ILE A 18 46.95 -6.59 -38.80
CA ILE A 18 47.71 -5.77 -39.77
C ILE A 18 47.66 -4.27 -39.38
N LEU A 19 48.86 -3.68 -39.42
CA LEU A 19 49.32 -2.29 -39.28
C LEU A 19 48.79 -1.31 -40.36
N MET A 20 48.83 0.01 -40.06
CA MET A 20 49.58 0.97 -40.90
C MET A 20 49.92 2.29 -40.17
N CYS A 21 51.20 2.67 -40.28
CA CYS A 21 51.87 3.90 -39.82
C CYS A 21 51.49 5.13 -40.70
N CYS A 22 51.87 6.42 -40.49
CA CYS A 22 53.13 7.02 -40.02
C CYS A 22 53.00 8.57 -39.87
N TRP A 23 53.66 9.15 -38.83
CA TRP A 23 54.59 10.33 -38.81
C TRP A 23 54.07 11.76 -39.18
N LEU A 24 54.58 12.90 -38.67
CA LEU A 24 55.48 13.35 -37.58
C LEU A 24 55.52 14.91 -37.67
N THR A 25 55.64 15.66 -36.56
CA THR A 25 56.64 16.74 -36.30
C THR A 25 56.25 17.73 -35.17
N LEU A 26 57.25 18.03 -34.34
CA LEU A 26 57.27 18.92 -33.16
C LEU A 26 58.09 20.17 -33.48
N LEU A 27 57.81 21.31 -32.83
CA LEU A 27 58.78 22.39 -32.61
C LEU A 27 58.44 23.19 -31.33
N PHE A 28 59.48 23.41 -30.51
CA PHE A 28 59.52 24.17 -29.24
C PHE A 28 60.25 25.49 -29.46
N PHE A 29 59.85 26.58 -28.77
CA PHE A 29 60.72 27.69 -28.31
C PHE A 29 60.11 28.42 -27.10
N ALA A 30 60.98 29.01 -26.27
CA ALA A 30 60.72 29.53 -24.91
C ALA A 30 60.57 31.07 -24.80
N SER A 31 59.87 31.51 -23.73
CA SER A 31 59.84 32.75 -22.88
C SER A 31 60.62 34.04 -23.27
N PRO A 32 60.27 35.30 -22.80
CA PRO A 32 59.79 35.67 -21.45
C PRO A 32 58.78 36.85 -21.30
N SER A 33 58.45 37.15 -20.04
CA SER A 33 57.48 38.11 -19.46
C SER A 33 57.62 39.59 -19.84
N PHE A 34 56.48 40.31 -19.89
CA PHE A 34 56.35 41.72 -19.51
C PHE A 34 54.97 41.96 -18.86
N ALA A 35 54.96 42.69 -17.75
CA ALA A 35 53.76 43.10 -17.02
C ALA A 35 53.23 44.43 -17.56
N GLN A 36 51.91 44.57 -17.66
CA GLN A 36 51.25 45.87 -17.52
C GLN A 36 49.77 45.70 -17.13
N SER A 37 49.39 46.43 -16.07
CA SER A 37 48.05 46.47 -15.51
C SER A 37 47.12 47.33 -16.36
N THR A 38 45.89 46.86 -16.57
CA THR A 38 44.72 47.74 -16.70
C THR A 38 43.55 47.06 -16.02
N ALA A 39 43.07 47.68 -14.94
CA ALA A 39 41.82 47.36 -14.30
C ALA A 39 40.66 47.51 -15.31
N GLY A 40 39.82 46.49 -15.40
CA GLY A 40 38.64 46.47 -16.24
C GLY A 40 37.66 45.43 -15.70
N LEU A 41 36.63 45.92 -15.01
CA LEU A 41 35.46 45.22 -14.48
C LEU A 41 35.09 43.95 -15.26
N LYS A 42 35.35 42.79 -14.66
CA LYS A 42 34.59 41.56 -14.96
C LYS A 42 33.64 41.33 -13.80
N ASN A 43 32.36 41.62 -14.04
CA ASN A 43 31.27 40.99 -13.29
C ASN A 43 31.51 39.48 -13.32
N SER A 44 31.84 38.91 -12.17
CA SER A 44 31.76 37.47 -11.95
C SER A 44 30.31 37.03 -12.17
N PRO A 45 30.04 35.99 -12.98
CA PRO A 45 28.75 35.32 -12.93
C PRO A 45 28.59 34.72 -11.53
N GLN A 46 27.59 35.24 -10.84
CA GLN A 46 26.74 34.65 -9.81
C GLN A 46 27.17 33.29 -9.23
N ALA A 47 27.33 33.31 -7.90
CA ALA A 47 27.66 32.21 -7.00
C ALA A 47 27.04 30.84 -7.36
N SER A 48 27.86 29.79 -7.22
CA SER A 48 27.39 28.42 -6.99
C SER A 48 26.38 28.44 -5.83
N SER A 49 25.15 27.96 -6.06
CA SER A 49 24.16 27.83 -5.00
C SER A 49 24.73 26.97 -3.88
N SER A 50 25.09 27.57 -2.74
CA SER A 50 25.58 26.85 -1.59
C SER A 50 24.48 25.94 -1.07
N ALA A 51 24.79 24.65 -0.94
CA ALA A 51 23.89 23.66 -0.38
C ALA A 51 23.48 24.09 1.05
N GLN A 52 22.19 24.36 1.27
CA GLN A 52 21.67 24.88 2.53
C GLN A 52 20.84 23.83 3.26
N SER A 53 21.05 23.66 4.57
CA SER A 53 20.17 22.81 5.37
C SER A 53 18.80 23.49 5.53
N VAL A 54 17.74 22.75 5.22
CA VAL A 54 16.35 23.25 5.27
C VAL A 54 15.43 22.25 5.96
N GLN A 55 14.38 22.79 6.57
CA GLN A 55 13.21 22.04 7.00
C GLN A 55 11.97 22.69 6.41
N LEU A 56 11.24 21.95 5.58
CA LEU A 56 10.06 22.45 4.88
C LEU A 56 8.86 21.54 5.13
N GLN A 57 7.67 22.12 4.98
CA GLN A 57 6.40 21.40 5.05
C GLN A 57 5.61 21.65 3.79
N GLY A 58 4.84 20.65 3.37
CA GLY A 58 4.04 20.73 2.16
C GLY A 58 3.29 19.45 1.88
N THR A 59 2.67 19.41 0.70
CA THR A 59 1.97 18.26 0.17
C THR A 59 2.93 17.43 -0.68
N LEU A 60 2.94 16.11 -0.47
CA LEU A 60 3.69 15.17 -1.31
C LEU A 60 2.99 15.03 -2.67
N GLU A 61 3.72 15.30 -3.75
CA GLU A 61 3.34 14.92 -5.11
C GLU A 61 4.27 13.82 -5.61
N VAL A 62 3.73 12.89 -6.39
CA VAL A 62 4.51 11.85 -7.06
C VAL A 62 4.23 11.95 -8.55
N LEU A 63 5.29 12.07 -9.34
CA LEU A 63 5.24 11.81 -10.77
C LEU A 63 5.85 10.44 -11.03
N HIS A 64 5.10 9.63 -11.73
CA HIS A 64 5.46 8.26 -12.05
C HIS A 64 5.60 8.16 -13.57
N SER A 65 6.74 7.65 -14.04
CA SER A 65 7.11 7.63 -15.46
C SER A 65 7.31 6.22 -15.98
N ASP A 66 6.81 5.95 -17.19
CA ASP A 66 6.56 4.60 -17.67
C ASP A 66 7.18 4.34 -19.05
N ASP A 67 8.26 3.56 -19.05
CA ASP A 67 8.78 2.93 -20.26
C ASP A 67 8.03 1.61 -20.47
N LEU A 68 6.78 1.72 -20.94
CA LEU A 68 5.89 0.59 -21.18
C LEU A 68 6.43 -0.40 -22.23
N LYS A 69 7.36 0.05 -23.09
CA LYS A 69 8.02 -0.79 -24.08
C LYS A 69 9.05 -1.72 -23.44
N ASN A 70 9.89 -1.19 -22.55
CA ASN A 70 10.93 -1.97 -21.87
C ASN A 70 10.52 -2.44 -20.47
N LYS A 71 9.29 -2.12 -20.05
CA LYS A 71 8.68 -2.55 -18.78
C LYS A 71 9.50 -2.10 -17.58
N LYS A 72 9.84 -0.81 -17.59
CA LYS A 72 10.56 -0.12 -16.51
C LYS A 72 9.81 1.14 -16.11
N SER A 73 9.92 1.48 -14.83
CA SER A 73 9.30 2.67 -14.28
C SER A 73 10.29 3.46 -13.44
N HIS A 74 9.97 4.72 -13.18
CA HIS A 74 10.73 5.56 -12.26
C HIS A 74 9.82 6.55 -11.55
N ASN A 75 10.04 6.70 -10.24
CA ASN A 75 9.30 7.63 -9.40
C ASN A 75 10.11 8.90 -9.13
N ARG A 76 9.44 10.05 -9.28
CA ARG A 76 9.96 11.35 -8.85
C ARG A 76 9.03 11.94 -7.79
N TYR A 77 9.62 12.35 -6.68
CA TYR A 77 8.90 12.86 -5.52
C TYR A 77 9.06 14.37 -5.44
N PHE A 78 7.99 15.08 -5.10
CA PHE A 78 8.02 16.53 -4.98
C PHE A 78 7.31 16.99 -3.71
N LEU A 79 7.83 18.06 -3.12
CA LEU A 79 7.18 18.80 -2.04
C LEU A 79 6.57 20.06 -2.63
N LYS A 80 5.24 20.17 -2.58
CA LYS A 80 4.55 21.43 -2.84
C LYS A 80 4.24 22.12 -1.52
N THR A 81 4.97 23.17 -1.21
CA THR A 81 4.77 24.00 -0.01
C THR A 81 3.43 24.73 -0.07
N ASP A 82 2.91 25.16 1.09
CA ASP A 82 1.65 25.94 1.15
C ASP A 82 1.77 27.31 0.45
N ALA A 83 3.01 27.81 0.28
CA ALA A 83 3.32 29.00 -0.52
C ALA A 83 3.30 28.74 -2.04
N GLY A 84 3.00 27.51 -2.48
CA GLY A 84 2.95 27.13 -3.89
C GLY A 84 4.31 26.80 -4.52
N VAL A 85 5.41 26.88 -3.76
CA VAL A 85 6.74 26.51 -4.26
C VAL A 85 6.87 24.99 -4.29
N ARG A 86 7.37 24.45 -5.41
CA ARG A 86 7.55 23.01 -5.65
C ARG A 86 9.03 22.66 -5.69
N TYR A 87 9.44 21.69 -4.87
CA TYR A 87 10.80 21.17 -4.81
C TYR A 87 10.83 19.69 -5.17
N GLU A 88 11.83 19.24 -5.94
CA GLU A 88 12.08 17.80 -6.11
C GLU A 88 12.76 17.25 -4.85
N ILE A 89 12.23 16.15 -4.34
CA ILE A 89 12.74 15.44 -3.17
C ILE A 89 13.51 14.23 -3.69
N GLN A 90 14.77 14.12 -3.30
CA GLN A 90 15.59 12.95 -3.62
C GLN A 90 16.06 12.28 -2.34
N PHE A 91 15.97 10.95 -2.31
CA PHE A 91 16.33 10.14 -1.17
C PHE A 91 17.65 9.42 -1.46
N LYS A 92 18.63 9.52 -0.55
CA LYS A 92 19.85 8.71 -0.65
C LYS A 92 19.57 7.21 -0.45
N LYS A 93 18.59 6.88 0.40
CA LYS A 93 18.12 5.50 0.66
C LYS A 93 16.62 5.44 0.90
N GLY A 94 15.96 4.46 0.30
CA GLY A 94 14.52 4.21 0.43
C GLY A 94 13.66 5.23 -0.34
N HIS A 95 12.36 5.00 -0.34
CA HIS A 95 11.36 5.92 -0.90
C HIS A 95 10.11 5.94 -0.01
N PRO A 96 9.35 7.05 0.01
CA PRO A 96 8.18 7.16 0.86
C PRO A 96 7.13 6.14 0.41
N ARG A 97 6.41 5.56 1.38
CA ARG A 97 5.32 4.61 1.16
C ARG A 97 3.93 5.18 1.44
N ASN A 98 3.87 6.41 1.97
CA ASN A 98 2.59 7.06 2.24
C ASN A 98 1.93 7.52 0.94
N ALA A 99 0.60 7.63 0.97
CA ALA A 99 -0.18 8.10 -0.16
C ALA A 99 0.30 9.48 -0.68
N PRO A 100 0.31 9.69 -2.00
CA PRO A 100 0.37 11.02 -2.58
C PRO A 100 -0.73 11.92 -2.00
N GLY A 101 -0.46 13.22 -1.90
CA GLY A 101 -1.35 14.18 -1.24
C GLY A 101 -1.20 14.26 0.29
N SER A 102 -0.45 13.35 0.92
CA SER A 102 -0.13 13.48 2.35
C SER A 102 0.59 14.79 2.66
N LYS A 103 0.28 15.38 3.82
CA LYS A 103 1.08 16.49 4.37
C LYS A 103 2.32 15.92 5.01
N VAL A 104 3.48 16.41 4.60
CA VAL A 104 4.78 15.90 5.04
C VAL A 104 5.70 17.04 5.45
N ARG A 105 6.59 16.74 6.39
CA ARG A 105 7.73 17.55 6.76
C ARG A 105 9.00 16.87 6.28
N VAL A 106 9.84 17.61 5.58
CA VAL A 106 11.15 17.12 5.12
C VAL A 106 12.26 17.94 5.77
N THR A 107 13.33 17.28 6.19
CA THR A 107 14.55 17.90 6.67
C THR A 107 15.70 17.37 5.83
N GLY A 108 16.44 18.26 5.17
CA GLY A 108 17.46 17.87 4.21
C GLY A 108 18.37 19.01 3.78
N THR A 109 19.11 18.79 2.70
CA THR A 109 20.00 19.80 2.11
C THR A 109 19.43 20.25 0.76
N GLN A 110 19.07 21.52 0.65
CA GLN A 110 18.58 22.12 -0.58
C GLN A 110 19.75 22.60 -1.46
N SER A 111 19.70 22.27 -2.74
CA SER A 111 20.52 22.84 -3.80
C SER A 111 19.65 23.17 -4.99
N GLY A 112 19.46 24.45 -5.29
CA GLY A 112 18.48 24.91 -6.27
C GLY A 112 17.05 24.49 -5.89
N ASN A 113 16.37 23.76 -6.79
CA ASN A 113 15.02 23.25 -6.59
C ASN A 113 14.97 21.80 -6.06
N THR A 114 16.12 21.21 -5.74
CA THR A 114 16.21 19.84 -5.22
C THR A 114 16.52 19.86 -3.72
N ILE A 115 15.84 19.01 -2.96
CA ILE A 115 16.13 18.75 -1.55
C ILE A 115 16.60 17.31 -1.43
N MET A 116 17.84 17.14 -0.99
CA MET A 116 18.44 15.83 -0.70
C MET A 116 18.14 15.40 0.73
N LEU A 117 17.53 14.23 0.89
CA LEU A 117 17.22 13.59 2.17
C LEU A 117 18.11 12.36 2.37
N GLU A 118 18.52 12.10 3.61
CA GLU A 118 19.31 10.91 3.96
C GLU A 118 18.48 9.62 3.86
N SER A 119 17.26 9.63 4.39
CA SER A 119 16.34 8.49 4.33
C SER A 119 14.87 8.88 4.56
N THR A 120 13.97 7.89 4.46
CA THR A 120 12.54 8.02 4.75
C THR A 120 12.17 7.84 6.23
N GLY A 121 13.14 7.95 7.16
CA GLY A 121 12.91 7.89 8.61
C GLY A 121 12.48 9.21 9.23
N THR A 122 11.94 9.15 10.46
CA THR A 122 11.34 10.28 11.21
C THR A 122 12.24 11.50 11.39
N THR A 123 13.56 11.36 11.22
CA THR A 123 14.55 12.44 11.31
C THR A 123 14.57 13.35 10.08
N SER A 124 14.39 12.79 8.88
CA SER A 124 14.46 13.53 7.60
C SER A 124 13.13 13.59 6.84
N TYR A 125 12.18 12.71 7.16
CA TYR A 125 10.89 12.64 6.53
C TYR A 125 9.81 12.26 7.55
N GLN A 126 8.81 13.10 7.73
CA GLN A 126 7.73 12.88 8.67
C GLN A 126 6.38 13.11 7.99
N VAL A 127 5.48 12.12 8.06
CA VAL A 127 4.08 12.29 7.67
C VAL A 127 3.35 13.02 8.79
N LEU A 128 2.79 14.18 8.48
CA LEU A 128 2.05 15.02 9.42
C LEU A 128 0.55 14.71 9.38
N ALA A 129 0.02 14.41 8.20
CA ALA A 129 -1.36 13.98 8.00
C ALA A 129 -1.50 13.17 6.70
N ALA A 130 -2.47 12.26 6.68
CA ALA A 130 -2.96 11.65 5.45
C ALA A 130 -3.56 12.70 4.51
N PRO A 131 -3.70 12.43 3.20
CA PRO A 131 -4.38 13.34 2.28
C PRO A 131 -5.78 13.72 2.79
N ALA A 132 -6.12 15.01 2.71
CA ALA A 132 -7.36 15.57 3.25
C ALA A 132 -8.63 15.03 2.57
N SER A 133 -8.49 14.52 1.35
CA SER A 133 -9.53 13.82 0.60
C SER A 133 -8.98 12.45 0.21
N GLY A 134 -9.77 11.39 0.40
CA GLY A 134 -9.48 10.08 -0.17
C GLY A 134 -9.41 10.15 -1.71
N LEU A 135 -9.06 9.03 -2.35
CA LEU A 135 -9.03 8.97 -3.82
C LEU A 135 -10.42 9.32 -4.37
N ASN A 136 -10.47 10.35 -5.22
CA ASN A 136 -11.69 10.69 -5.94
C ASN A 136 -11.72 9.91 -7.25
N ALA A 137 -12.22 8.68 -7.20
CA ALA A 137 -12.28 7.80 -8.35
C ALA A 137 -13.70 7.43 -8.79
N LEU A 138 -14.74 8.01 -8.17
CA LEU A 138 -16.14 7.75 -8.48
C LEU A 138 -16.76 8.97 -9.18
N GLY A 139 -17.77 8.72 -9.99
CA GLY A 139 -18.47 9.75 -10.75
C GLY A 139 -17.70 10.22 -11.99
N GLU A 140 -18.11 11.39 -12.49
CA GLU A 140 -17.50 12.05 -13.63
C GLU A 140 -16.07 12.48 -13.33
N GLN A 141 -15.13 11.96 -14.12
CA GLN A 141 -13.73 12.37 -14.13
C GLN A 141 -13.55 13.40 -15.26
N LYS A 142 -13.68 14.69 -14.91
CA LYS A 142 -13.55 15.79 -15.88
C LYS A 142 -12.12 15.90 -16.40
N THR A 143 -11.92 15.68 -17.69
CA THR A 143 -10.59 15.67 -18.32
C THR A 143 -10.45 16.64 -19.48
N ALA A 144 -9.38 17.44 -19.48
CA ALA A 144 -8.97 18.24 -20.63
C ALA A 144 -7.78 17.56 -21.33
N VAL A 145 -7.93 17.28 -22.62
CA VAL A 145 -6.84 16.77 -23.47
C VAL A 145 -6.28 17.92 -24.28
N LEU A 146 -5.01 18.24 -24.10
CA LEU A 146 -4.30 19.32 -24.78
C LEU A 146 -3.34 18.71 -25.82
N LEU A 147 -3.66 18.86 -27.10
CA LEU A 147 -2.75 18.46 -28.18
C LEU A 147 -1.72 19.57 -28.42
N VAL A 148 -0.45 19.23 -28.35
CA VAL A 148 0.67 20.18 -28.46
C VAL A 148 1.78 19.64 -29.35
N ASN A 149 2.43 20.53 -30.10
CA ASN A 149 3.66 20.22 -30.83
C ASN A 149 4.76 21.23 -30.49
N PHE A 150 5.94 21.05 -31.09
CA PHE A 150 7.17 21.77 -30.75
C PHE A 150 7.52 22.79 -31.82
N GLN A 151 8.23 23.86 -31.46
CA GLN A 151 8.52 24.99 -32.37
C GLN A 151 9.42 24.60 -33.56
N ASP A 152 10.24 23.57 -33.40
CA ASP A 152 11.09 22.99 -34.44
C ASP A 152 10.34 22.01 -35.34
N GLN A 153 9.14 21.58 -34.93
CA GLN A 153 8.26 20.67 -35.67
C GLN A 153 6.78 21.16 -35.66
N PRO A 154 6.49 22.40 -36.09
CA PRO A 154 5.18 23.05 -35.88
C PRO A 154 4.05 22.45 -36.74
N THR A 155 4.39 21.68 -37.77
CA THR A 155 3.44 20.99 -38.64
C THR A 155 3.20 19.53 -38.24
N ASN A 156 3.94 19.01 -37.26
CA ASN A 156 3.77 17.63 -36.79
C ASN A 156 2.49 17.52 -35.94
N LYS A 157 1.42 17.07 -36.58
CA LYS A 157 0.05 16.99 -36.02
C LYS A 157 -0.60 15.66 -36.45
N PRO A 158 -0.14 14.51 -35.93
CA PRO A 158 -0.50 13.19 -36.46
C PRO A 158 -1.94 12.75 -36.17
N TRP A 159 -2.65 13.45 -35.29
CA TRP A 159 -4.04 13.16 -34.92
C TRP A 159 -4.92 14.40 -35.04
N THR A 160 -6.19 14.18 -35.31
CA THR A 160 -7.22 15.21 -35.17
C THR A 160 -7.72 15.30 -33.73
N LEU A 161 -8.41 16.40 -33.39
CA LEU A 161 -9.08 16.52 -32.09
C LEU A 161 -10.19 15.47 -31.95
N ALA A 162 -10.87 15.13 -33.05
CA ALA A 162 -11.94 14.15 -33.08
C ALA A 162 -11.43 12.73 -32.77
N ASP A 163 -10.23 12.37 -33.26
CA ASP A 163 -9.59 11.08 -32.95
C ASP A 163 -9.41 10.92 -31.44
N TRP A 164 -8.82 11.94 -30.79
CA TRP A 164 -8.62 11.94 -29.34
C TRP A 164 -9.92 12.00 -28.56
N ASN A 165 -10.92 12.73 -29.06
CA ASN A 165 -12.22 12.81 -28.39
C ASN A 165 -12.92 11.45 -28.41
N SER A 166 -12.92 10.78 -29.57
CA SER A 166 -13.46 9.42 -29.72
C SER A 166 -12.71 8.42 -28.86
N PHE A 167 -11.38 8.49 -28.85
CA PHE A 167 -10.54 7.55 -28.12
C PHE A 167 -10.64 7.69 -26.60
N VAL A 168 -10.67 8.91 -26.07
CA VAL A 168 -10.72 9.15 -24.61
C VAL A 168 -12.14 9.08 -24.07
N PHE A 169 -13.10 9.72 -24.73
CA PHE A 169 -14.47 9.91 -24.22
C PHE A 169 -15.52 9.02 -24.90
N GLY A 170 -15.14 8.24 -25.90
CA GLY A 170 -16.05 7.35 -26.62
C GLY A 170 -16.57 6.19 -25.77
N THR A 171 -17.53 5.46 -26.33
CA THR A 171 -18.15 4.28 -25.70
C THR A 171 -17.86 2.99 -26.47
N ALA A 172 -17.04 3.06 -27.52
CA ALA A 172 -16.64 1.87 -28.27
C ALA A 172 -15.64 1.03 -27.47
N SER A 173 -15.63 -0.28 -27.70
CA SER A 173 -14.60 -1.15 -27.13
C SER A 173 -13.20 -0.67 -27.53
N GLY A 174 -12.25 -0.74 -26.60
CA GLY A 174 -10.89 -0.22 -26.78
C GLY A 174 -10.71 1.29 -26.52
N THR A 175 -11.79 2.02 -26.20
CA THR A 175 -11.70 3.42 -25.74
C THR A 175 -11.46 3.50 -24.22
N VAL A 176 -10.87 4.60 -23.77
CA VAL A 176 -10.56 4.83 -22.35
C VAL A 176 -11.85 4.85 -21.52
N ASN A 177 -12.81 5.68 -21.88
CA ASN A 177 -14.04 5.80 -21.11
C ASN A 177 -14.83 4.47 -21.03
N ASN A 178 -14.91 3.69 -22.13
CA ASN A 178 -15.51 2.36 -22.07
C ASN A 178 -14.77 1.43 -21.08
N PHE A 179 -13.43 1.41 -21.11
CA PHE A 179 -12.64 0.59 -20.19
C PHE A 179 -12.94 0.92 -18.71
N TYR A 180 -13.01 2.21 -18.37
CA TYR A 180 -13.29 2.67 -17.01
C TYR A 180 -14.73 2.39 -16.58
N LEU A 181 -15.71 2.58 -17.46
CA LEU A 181 -17.10 2.22 -17.20
C LEU A 181 -17.25 0.72 -16.91
N GLU A 182 -16.64 -0.12 -17.73
CA GLU A 182 -16.66 -1.57 -17.58
C GLU A 182 -15.99 -2.02 -16.28
N ASN A 183 -14.79 -1.51 -16.00
CA ASN A 183 -14.03 -1.91 -14.81
C ASN A 183 -14.67 -1.47 -13.49
N SER A 184 -15.36 -0.32 -13.49
CA SER A 184 -15.92 0.31 -12.30
C SER A 184 -17.37 -0.08 -12.02
N TYR A 185 -17.98 -0.95 -12.82
CA TYR A 185 -19.42 -1.24 -12.77
C TYR A 185 -20.27 0.02 -13.02
N GLN A 186 -19.86 0.82 -14.00
CA GLN A 186 -20.46 2.10 -14.39
C GLN A 186 -20.36 3.21 -13.33
N GLN A 187 -19.49 3.05 -12.34
CA GLN A 187 -19.35 4.04 -11.27
C GLN A 187 -18.39 5.18 -11.62
N THR A 188 -17.58 5.01 -12.65
CA THR A 188 -16.56 5.97 -13.08
C THR A 188 -16.57 6.12 -14.58
N TRP A 189 -16.62 7.36 -15.05
CA TRP A 189 -16.56 7.67 -16.47
C TRP A 189 -15.72 8.91 -16.70
N PHE A 190 -15.06 8.96 -17.85
CA PHE A 190 -14.29 10.12 -18.28
C PHE A 190 -15.12 10.96 -19.24
N ALA A 191 -15.19 12.26 -18.98
CA ALA A 191 -15.87 13.22 -19.83
C ALA A 191 -15.08 14.53 -19.88
N GLY A 192 -15.22 15.27 -20.97
CA GLY A 192 -14.55 16.55 -21.11
C GLY A 192 -14.31 16.93 -22.57
N ASN A 193 -13.17 17.58 -22.82
CA ASN A 193 -12.91 18.21 -24.11
C ASN A 193 -11.47 18.00 -24.56
N VAL A 194 -11.30 17.93 -25.88
CA VAL A 194 -10.00 17.96 -26.54
C VAL A 194 -9.78 19.35 -27.11
N PHE A 195 -8.60 19.90 -26.90
CA PHE A 195 -8.23 21.23 -27.32
C PHE A 195 -6.93 21.23 -28.12
N GLY A 196 -6.86 22.16 -29.06
CA GLY A 196 -5.62 22.57 -29.70
C GLY A 196 -5.10 21.67 -30.82
N TRP A 197 -4.21 22.29 -31.60
CA TRP A 197 -2.82 21.87 -31.70
C TRP A 197 -1.97 23.10 -31.38
N TYR A 198 -1.42 23.17 -30.18
CA TYR A 198 -0.63 24.33 -29.73
C TYR A 198 0.86 24.12 -29.99
N THR A 199 1.49 25.06 -30.68
CA THR A 199 2.95 25.03 -30.87
C THR A 199 3.64 25.66 -29.67
N LEU A 200 4.34 24.83 -28.90
CA LEU A 200 5.07 25.24 -27.72
C LEU A 200 6.40 25.88 -28.13
N PRO A 201 6.87 26.94 -27.43
CA PRO A 201 8.18 27.54 -27.63
C PRO A 201 9.30 26.67 -27.01
N ILE A 202 9.31 25.38 -27.36
CA ILE A 202 10.20 24.32 -26.88
C ILE A 202 10.55 23.47 -28.10
N ASN A 203 11.81 23.04 -28.26
CA ASN A 203 12.19 22.12 -29.32
C ASN A 203 11.89 20.67 -28.91
N SER A 204 11.52 19.81 -29.86
CA SER A 204 11.30 18.39 -29.57
C SER A 204 12.59 17.67 -29.15
N THR A 205 13.75 18.27 -29.44
CA THR A 205 15.09 17.80 -29.09
C THR A 205 15.64 18.34 -27.78
N ASP A 206 14.95 19.29 -27.13
CA ASP A 206 15.32 19.76 -25.80
C ASP A 206 15.17 18.64 -24.76
N ALA A 207 15.82 18.79 -23.60
CA ALA A 207 15.64 17.85 -22.49
C ALA A 207 14.16 17.73 -22.11
N CYS A 208 13.66 16.51 -21.90
CA CYS A 208 12.25 16.25 -21.61
C CYS A 208 11.85 16.78 -20.22
N ASN A 209 11.49 18.06 -20.16
CA ASN A 209 11.00 18.74 -18.97
C ASN A 209 9.48 18.88 -19.04
N THR A 210 8.78 17.98 -18.34
CA THR A 210 7.32 17.95 -18.31
C THR A 210 6.69 19.18 -17.67
N ASP A 211 7.37 19.82 -16.70
CA ASP A 211 6.88 21.06 -16.09
C ASP A 211 6.85 22.20 -17.12
N ASN A 212 7.89 22.31 -17.96
CA ASN A 212 7.95 23.30 -19.04
C ASN A 212 6.89 23.02 -20.11
N ILE A 213 6.73 21.76 -20.53
CA ILE A 213 5.70 21.36 -21.50
C ILE A 213 4.32 21.73 -20.98
N ALA A 214 4.01 21.37 -19.73
CA ALA A 214 2.70 21.65 -19.14
C ALA A 214 2.45 23.15 -18.96
N ALA A 215 3.45 23.91 -18.50
CA ALA A 215 3.34 25.36 -18.34
C ALA A 215 3.11 26.07 -19.70
N ALA A 216 3.86 25.69 -20.73
CA ALA A 216 3.72 26.23 -22.07
C ALA A 216 2.35 25.87 -22.68
N ALA A 217 1.91 24.61 -22.53
CA ALA A 217 0.62 24.14 -23.01
C ALA A 217 -0.55 24.88 -22.36
N ARG A 218 -0.54 25.05 -21.03
CA ARG A 218 -1.58 25.83 -20.31
C ARG A 218 -1.59 27.29 -20.71
N THR A 219 -0.41 27.89 -20.92
CA THR A 219 -0.30 29.27 -21.39
C THR A 219 -0.91 29.43 -22.79
N ALA A 220 -0.59 28.51 -23.71
CA ALA A 220 -1.15 28.52 -25.07
C ALA A 220 -2.68 28.29 -25.07
N ALA A 221 -3.17 27.36 -24.25
CA ALA A 221 -4.60 27.10 -24.08
C ALA A 221 -5.33 28.34 -23.53
N SER A 222 -4.77 28.98 -22.50
CA SER A 222 -5.33 30.20 -21.91
C SER A 222 -5.35 31.35 -22.91
N ALA A 223 -4.29 31.52 -23.70
CA ALA A 223 -4.24 32.51 -24.78
C ALA A 223 -5.28 32.24 -25.89
N ALA A 224 -5.69 30.99 -26.06
CA ALA A 224 -6.78 30.60 -26.94
C ALA A 224 -8.18 30.68 -26.29
N GLY A 225 -8.28 31.20 -25.06
CA GLY A 225 -9.56 31.37 -24.34
C GLY A 225 -10.09 30.10 -23.67
N VAL A 226 -9.26 29.06 -23.48
CA VAL A 226 -9.66 27.83 -22.78
C VAL A 226 -9.49 27.99 -21.27
N ASP A 227 -10.58 27.78 -20.53
CA ASP A 227 -10.56 27.70 -19.07
C ASP A 227 -10.34 26.23 -18.62
N LEU A 228 -9.25 26.00 -17.88
CA LEU A 228 -8.88 24.69 -17.39
C LEU A 228 -9.29 24.44 -15.92
N SER A 229 -9.82 25.45 -15.22
CA SER A 229 -10.04 25.41 -13.77
C SER A 229 -11.08 24.37 -13.31
N GLY A 230 -11.94 23.90 -14.23
CA GLY A 230 -12.97 22.90 -13.95
C GLY A 230 -12.59 21.45 -14.24
N TYR A 231 -11.38 21.18 -14.73
CA TYR A 231 -10.94 19.82 -15.06
C TYR A 231 -10.12 19.21 -13.92
N ALA A 232 -10.48 17.99 -13.53
CA ALA A 232 -9.76 17.20 -12.53
C ALA A 232 -8.49 16.57 -13.12
N HIS A 233 -8.45 16.37 -14.43
CA HIS A 233 -7.31 15.75 -15.12
C HIS A 233 -6.89 16.57 -16.34
N LEU A 234 -5.58 16.82 -16.47
CA LEU A 234 -4.99 17.46 -17.63
C LEU A 234 -4.08 16.46 -18.35
N VAL A 235 -4.41 16.14 -19.59
CA VAL A 235 -3.66 15.20 -20.43
C VAL A 235 -2.96 15.97 -21.54
N TYR A 236 -1.62 16.03 -21.50
CA TYR A 236 -0.79 16.67 -22.51
C TYR A 236 -0.33 15.63 -23.52
N VAL A 237 -0.74 15.78 -24.77
CA VAL A 237 -0.42 14.84 -25.84
C VAL A 237 0.50 15.52 -26.84
N PHE A 238 1.61 14.87 -27.17
CA PHE A 238 2.53 15.37 -28.18
C PHE A 238 3.06 14.24 -29.08
N PRO A 239 3.53 14.56 -30.29
CA PRO A 239 4.17 13.57 -31.17
C PRO A 239 5.39 12.95 -30.50
N ASN A 240 5.70 11.70 -30.85
CA ASN A 240 6.81 10.99 -30.22
C ASN A 240 8.13 11.77 -30.35
N THR A 241 8.80 11.97 -29.22
CA THR A 241 10.15 12.51 -29.13
C THR A 241 11.06 11.53 -28.38
N SER A 242 12.27 11.35 -28.90
CA SER A 242 13.31 10.54 -28.28
C SER A 242 13.92 11.17 -27.03
N SER A 243 13.70 12.48 -26.80
CA SER A 243 14.15 13.16 -25.58
C SER A 243 13.39 12.68 -24.34
N CYS A 244 12.17 12.18 -24.50
CA CYS A 244 11.39 11.54 -23.46
C CYS A 244 11.53 10.01 -23.58
N SER A 245 12.17 9.37 -22.60
CA SER A 245 12.46 7.92 -22.62
C SER A 245 11.27 7.03 -22.25
N TRP A 246 10.09 7.60 -22.09
CA TRP A 246 8.87 6.94 -21.63
C TRP A 246 7.75 7.11 -22.67
N GLY A 247 6.77 6.20 -22.65
CA GLY A 247 5.57 6.24 -23.48
C GLY A 247 4.46 7.08 -22.84
N GLY A 248 4.36 6.99 -21.52
CA GLY A 248 3.48 7.79 -20.68
C GLY A 248 4.15 8.20 -19.37
N LEU A 249 3.62 9.24 -18.75
CA LEU A 249 4.02 9.73 -17.44
C LEU A 249 2.81 10.39 -16.80
N SER A 250 2.54 10.10 -15.53
CA SER A 250 1.38 10.67 -14.85
C SER A 250 1.66 10.98 -13.39
N SER A 251 0.99 12.01 -12.89
CA SER A 251 0.92 12.26 -11.45
C SER A 251 0.04 11.22 -10.77
N VAL A 252 0.48 10.70 -9.62
CA VAL A 252 -0.29 9.68 -8.90
C VAL A 252 -1.27 10.33 -7.92
N GLY A 253 -2.57 10.29 -8.22
CA GLY A 253 -3.66 10.64 -7.29
C GLY A 253 -3.76 12.12 -6.90
N THR A 254 -3.03 13.01 -7.57
CA THR A 254 -3.11 14.47 -7.33
C THR A 254 -4.23 15.10 -8.17
N VAL A 255 -4.88 16.15 -7.64
CA VAL A 255 -5.93 16.89 -8.37
C VAL A 255 -5.57 18.40 -8.42
N PRO A 256 -5.53 19.04 -9.62
CA PRO A 256 -5.66 18.41 -10.92
C PRO A 256 -4.47 17.48 -11.22
N SER A 257 -4.73 16.33 -11.82
CA SER A 257 -3.68 15.44 -12.28
C SER A 257 -3.04 15.96 -13.56
N GLN A 258 -1.80 15.56 -13.82
CA GLN A 258 -1.07 15.86 -15.04
C GLN A 258 -0.54 14.57 -15.63
N SER A 259 -1.02 14.23 -16.83
CA SER A 259 -0.60 13.04 -17.58
C SER A 259 0.00 13.48 -18.92
N PHE A 260 1.06 12.84 -19.36
CA PHE A 260 1.82 13.19 -20.55
C PHE A 260 1.91 11.97 -21.45
N ILE A 261 1.50 12.11 -22.71
CA ILE A 261 1.48 11.01 -23.68
C ILE A 261 2.48 11.30 -24.79
N ASN A 262 3.54 10.47 -24.87
CA ASN A 262 4.64 10.63 -25.83
C ASN A 262 4.37 9.86 -27.13
N GLY A 263 3.34 10.28 -27.85
CA GLY A 263 3.05 9.81 -29.20
C GLY A 263 2.24 8.52 -29.32
N PHE A 264 1.74 7.96 -28.21
CA PHE A 264 1.02 6.68 -28.20
C PHE A 264 -0.48 6.86 -27.87
N MET A 265 -1.30 7.00 -28.90
CA MET A 265 -2.77 6.91 -28.75
C MET A 265 -3.20 5.44 -28.65
N LYS A 266 -3.01 4.83 -27.48
CA LYS A 266 -3.33 3.43 -27.21
C LYS A 266 -3.88 3.26 -25.79
N LEU A 267 -4.78 2.29 -25.60
CA LEU A 267 -5.45 2.06 -24.31
C LEU A 267 -4.47 1.62 -23.22
N ASP A 268 -3.49 0.78 -23.57
CA ASP A 268 -2.42 0.33 -22.66
C ASP A 268 -1.53 1.47 -22.14
N VAL A 269 -1.45 2.60 -22.86
CA VAL A 269 -0.73 3.80 -22.41
C VAL A 269 -1.69 4.77 -21.72
N VAL A 270 -2.68 5.29 -22.43
CA VAL A 270 -3.53 6.39 -21.91
C VAL A 270 -4.43 5.91 -20.77
N GLY A 271 -4.94 4.68 -20.84
CA GLY A 271 -5.72 4.08 -19.77
C GLY A 271 -4.87 3.88 -18.51
N HIS A 272 -3.60 3.47 -18.66
CA HIS A 272 -2.63 3.29 -17.59
C HIS A 272 -2.28 4.62 -16.89
N GLU A 273 -1.96 5.66 -17.67
CA GLU A 273 -1.66 6.99 -17.13
C GLU A 273 -2.83 7.61 -16.37
N LEU A 274 -4.05 7.38 -16.84
CA LEU A 274 -5.26 7.80 -16.13
C LEU A 274 -5.51 6.93 -14.88
N GLY A 275 -4.99 5.70 -14.82
CA GLY A 275 -5.03 4.86 -13.63
C GLY A 275 -4.17 5.48 -12.53
N HIS A 276 -2.97 5.93 -12.88
CA HIS A 276 -2.14 6.76 -12.01
C HIS A 276 -2.83 8.05 -11.60
N ALA A 277 -3.49 8.75 -12.53
CA ALA A 277 -4.22 9.98 -12.22
C ALA A 277 -5.31 9.77 -11.14
N LEU A 278 -5.98 8.61 -11.14
CA LEU A 278 -6.94 8.20 -10.10
C LEU A 278 -6.28 7.66 -8.83
N GLY A 279 -4.96 7.52 -8.85
CA GLY A 279 -4.10 7.23 -7.71
C GLY A 279 -3.52 5.83 -7.69
N LEU A 280 -3.76 4.99 -8.70
CA LEU A 280 -3.21 3.64 -8.76
C LEU A 280 -1.69 3.67 -8.90
N TRP A 281 -1.06 2.60 -8.41
CA TRP A 281 0.35 2.30 -8.66
C TRP A 281 0.41 1.03 -9.52
N HIS A 282 1.61 0.69 -9.96
CA HIS A 282 1.81 -0.53 -10.73
C HIS A 282 1.40 -1.80 -10.00
N SER A 283 0.98 -2.75 -10.82
CA SER A 283 0.77 -4.14 -10.45
C SER A 283 1.99 -4.94 -10.87
N HIS A 284 2.57 -5.67 -9.92
CA HIS A 284 3.85 -6.35 -10.06
C HIS A 284 3.67 -7.86 -10.10
N GLY A 285 4.73 -8.56 -10.51
CA GLY A 285 4.83 -10.01 -10.37
C GLY A 285 5.80 -10.37 -9.24
N LEU A 286 5.48 -11.46 -8.53
CA LEU A 286 6.40 -12.11 -7.62
C LEU A 286 6.67 -13.52 -8.13
N ASP A 287 7.87 -13.70 -8.67
CA ASP A 287 8.34 -14.99 -9.18
C ASP A 287 9.31 -15.60 -8.16
N CYS A 288 8.97 -16.75 -7.60
CA CYS A 288 9.81 -17.46 -6.64
C CYS A 288 10.29 -18.82 -7.17
N ASP A 289 10.39 -18.96 -8.49
CA ASP A 289 10.94 -20.08 -9.26
C ASP A 289 10.17 -21.40 -9.10
N VAL A 290 10.26 -22.03 -7.93
CA VAL A 290 9.67 -23.35 -7.68
C VAL A 290 8.40 -23.29 -6.82
N SER A 291 7.97 -22.10 -6.41
CA SER A 291 6.82 -21.91 -5.53
C SER A 291 6.16 -20.55 -5.73
N PRO A 292 4.85 -20.38 -5.40
CA PRO A 292 4.19 -19.08 -5.50
C PRO A 292 4.70 -18.03 -4.51
N THR A 293 5.36 -18.45 -3.44
CA THR A 293 5.96 -17.59 -2.41
C THR A 293 7.18 -18.27 -1.81
N GLY A 294 8.24 -17.53 -1.51
CA GLY A 294 9.44 -18.06 -0.88
C GLY A 294 10.46 -16.99 -0.49
N ASN A 295 11.66 -17.44 -0.10
CA ASN A 295 12.76 -16.53 0.30
C ASN A 295 13.65 -16.11 -0.87
N SER A 296 13.46 -16.71 -2.05
CA SER A 296 14.22 -16.46 -3.28
C SER A 296 13.41 -15.70 -4.35
N CYS A 297 12.35 -15.01 -3.94
CA CYS A 297 11.48 -14.32 -4.88
C CYS A 297 12.16 -13.13 -5.56
N SER A 298 11.93 -13.01 -6.86
CA SER A 298 12.27 -11.85 -7.66
C SER A 298 11.06 -10.93 -7.80
N TYR A 299 11.29 -9.64 -7.52
CA TYR A 299 10.36 -8.57 -7.84
C TYR A 299 10.40 -8.30 -9.35
N ILE A 300 9.25 -8.39 -10.02
CA ILE A 300 9.13 -8.11 -11.44
C ILE A 300 8.21 -6.90 -11.63
N GLU A 301 8.81 -5.77 -11.99
CA GLU A 301 8.09 -4.55 -12.38
C GLU A 301 7.14 -4.85 -13.55
N TYR A 302 5.88 -4.44 -13.45
CA TYR A 302 4.80 -4.80 -14.39
C TYR A 302 4.54 -6.31 -14.55
N GLY A 303 5.02 -7.14 -13.62
CA GLY A 303 4.91 -8.60 -13.75
C GLY A 303 3.50 -9.17 -13.60
N ASP A 304 2.50 -8.34 -13.30
CA ASP A 304 1.10 -8.74 -13.37
C ASP A 304 0.62 -8.77 -14.83
N HIS A 305 0.56 -9.97 -15.40
CA HIS A 305 0.37 -10.13 -16.84
C HIS A 305 -1.05 -9.84 -17.36
N VAL A 306 -2.02 -9.76 -16.45
CA VAL A 306 -3.45 -9.65 -16.78
C VAL A 306 -4.11 -8.40 -16.21
N ASP A 307 -3.31 -7.39 -15.87
CA ASP A 307 -3.73 -6.13 -15.27
C ASP A 307 -3.16 -4.95 -16.05
N LEU A 308 -3.99 -3.91 -16.30
CA LEU A 308 -3.58 -2.72 -17.04
C LEU A 308 -2.47 -1.92 -16.32
N MET A 309 -2.43 -1.92 -14.99
CA MET A 309 -1.31 -1.34 -14.21
C MET A 309 -0.09 -2.27 -14.19
N GLY A 310 -0.16 -3.45 -14.79
CA GLY A 310 0.92 -4.38 -15.04
C GLY A 310 1.31 -4.44 -16.52
N TRP A 311 1.25 -5.63 -17.11
CA TRP A 311 1.84 -5.89 -18.42
C TRP A 311 0.94 -5.52 -19.62
N GLN A 312 -0.39 -5.70 -19.52
CA GLN A 312 -1.33 -5.62 -20.65
C GLN A 312 -2.70 -5.06 -20.29
N THR A 313 -3.50 -4.73 -21.30
CA THR A 313 -4.93 -4.36 -21.21
C THR A 313 -5.84 -5.51 -20.72
N GLY A 314 -5.80 -5.81 -19.41
CA GLY A 314 -6.88 -6.53 -18.70
C GLY A 314 -7.56 -5.61 -17.67
N HIS A 315 -8.69 -6.03 -17.07
CA HIS A 315 -9.26 -5.28 -15.93
C HIS A 315 -8.22 -5.11 -14.83
N PHE A 316 -8.32 -4.00 -14.11
CA PHE A 316 -7.63 -3.86 -12.83
C PHE A 316 -8.00 -4.99 -11.87
N ASN A 317 -7.04 -5.39 -11.06
CA ASN A 317 -7.21 -6.44 -10.08
C ASN A 317 -8.02 -5.97 -8.85
N ALA A 318 -8.45 -6.93 -8.05
CA ALA A 318 -9.31 -6.72 -6.88
C ALA A 318 -8.70 -5.75 -5.86
N PHE A 319 -7.37 -5.76 -5.66
CA PHE A 319 -6.71 -4.82 -4.74
C PHE A 319 -6.82 -3.38 -5.25
N GLN A 320 -6.51 -3.16 -6.54
CA GLN A 320 -6.60 -1.84 -7.15
C GLN A 320 -8.05 -1.34 -7.22
N LYS A 321 -9.00 -2.22 -7.56
CA LYS A 321 -10.43 -1.88 -7.61
C LYS A 321 -11.02 -1.58 -6.23
N GLU A 322 -10.67 -2.34 -5.19
CA GLU A 322 -11.05 -2.02 -3.81
C GLU A 322 -10.49 -0.64 -3.41
N ARG A 323 -9.24 -0.35 -3.79
CA ARG A 323 -8.60 0.93 -3.49
C ARG A 323 -9.27 2.13 -4.16
N LEU A 324 -9.80 1.96 -5.37
CA LEU A 324 -10.59 2.98 -6.08
C LEU A 324 -12.04 3.10 -5.56
N GLY A 325 -12.45 2.25 -4.62
CA GLY A 325 -13.83 2.18 -4.14
C GLY A 325 -14.79 1.52 -5.13
N TRP A 326 -14.28 0.85 -6.18
CA TRP A 326 -15.10 0.11 -7.14
C TRP A 326 -15.52 -1.26 -6.63
N LEU A 327 -14.90 -1.71 -5.54
CA LEU A 327 -15.30 -2.86 -4.75
C LEU A 327 -15.39 -2.47 -3.28
N ASN A 328 -16.28 -3.13 -2.54
CA ASN A 328 -16.36 -3.06 -1.07
C ASN A 328 -16.57 -1.62 -0.50
N TYR A 329 -17.24 -0.76 -1.26
CA TYR A 329 -17.54 0.61 -0.86
C TYR A 329 -18.96 1.01 -1.26
N ASN A 330 -19.78 1.43 -0.29
CA ASN A 330 -21.17 1.82 -0.49
C ASN A 330 -22.00 0.74 -1.23
N VAL A 331 -22.40 1.00 -2.48
CA VAL A 331 -23.19 0.08 -3.32
C VAL A 331 -22.34 -0.75 -4.28
N SER A 332 -21.01 -0.54 -4.29
CA SER A 332 -20.08 -1.33 -5.10
C SER A 332 -20.17 -2.81 -4.77
N PRO A 333 -19.92 -3.71 -5.74
CA PRO A 333 -19.89 -5.15 -5.49
C PRO A 333 -18.95 -5.52 -4.33
N PRO A 334 -19.33 -6.51 -3.49
CA PRO A 334 -18.57 -6.81 -2.28
C PRO A 334 -17.30 -7.61 -2.57
N ILE A 335 -16.32 -7.47 -1.68
CA ILE A 335 -15.23 -8.42 -1.47
C ILE A 335 -15.44 -9.08 -0.10
N ALA A 336 -15.29 -10.40 0.02
CA ALA A 336 -15.50 -11.06 1.31
C ALA A 336 -14.16 -11.25 2.04
N THR A 337 -14.08 -10.80 3.30
CA THR A 337 -12.95 -11.14 4.16
C THR A 337 -13.18 -12.51 4.78
N VAL A 338 -12.29 -13.44 4.50
CA VAL A 338 -12.38 -14.84 4.94
C VAL A 338 -11.66 -14.99 6.28
N GLN A 339 -12.43 -15.41 7.31
CA GLN A 339 -11.94 -15.49 8.70
C GLN A 339 -12.04 -16.90 9.30
N SER A 340 -12.67 -17.83 8.59
CA SER A 340 -12.88 -19.21 9.03
C SER A 340 -12.72 -20.18 7.88
N SER A 341 -12.33 -21.41 8.18
CA SER A 341 -12.29 -22.47 7.18
C SER A 341 -13.69 -22.71 6.60
N GLY A 342 -13.80 -22.94 5.30
CA GLY A 342 -15.06 -23.18 4.63
C GLY A 342 -14.97 -23.04 3.11
N SER A 343 -16.11 -23.23 2.45
CA SER A 343 -16.26 -23.07 1.00
C SER A 343 -16.84 -21.70 0.69
N TYR A 344 -16.24 -21.01 -0.27
CA TYR A 344 -16.58 -19.67 -0.71
C TYR A 344 -16.80 -19.66 -2.22
N VAL A 345 -17.60 -18.72 -2.72
CA VAL A 345 -17.85 -18.54 -4.16
C VAL A 345 -17.45 -17.14 -4.57
N ILE A 346 -16.72 -17.03 -5.68
CA ILE A 346 -16.37 -15.76 -6.32
C ILE A 346 -17.04 -15.71 -7.69
N GLU A 347 -17.63 -14.56 -8.02
CA GLU A 347 -18.13 -14.27 -9.37
C GLU A 347 -17.05 -13.69 -10.28
N PRO A 348 -17.17 -13.84 -11.62
CA PRO A 348 -16.28 -13.17 -12.56
C PRO A 348 -16.22 -11.67 -12.30
N MET A 349 -15.00 -11.13 -12.26
CA MET A 349 -14.69 -9.72 -12.02
C MET A 349 -15.40 -8.78 -13.01
N GLU A 350 -15.59 -9.24 -14.24
CA GLU A 350 -16.17 -8.49 -15.36
C GLU A 350 -17.70 -8.39 -15.27
N SER A 351 -18.34 -9.30 -14.51
CA SER A 351 -19.80 -9.36 -14.43
C SER A 351 -20.37 -8.34 -13.44
N ALA A 352 -21.49 -7.70 -13.78
CA ALA A 352 -22.11 -6.66 -12.95
C ALA A 352 -22.87 -7.20 -11.71
N GLY A 353 -23.10 -8.52 -11.58
CA GLY A 353 -23.73 -9.08 -10.39
C GLY A 353 -24.16 -10.55 -10.48
N GLY A 354 -24.56 -11.07 -9.32
CA GLY A 354 -25.03 -12.44 -9.08
C GLY A 354 -25.21 -12.78 -7.58
N GLY A 355 -24.89 -11.84 -6.68
CA GLY A 355 -25.11 -11.94 -5.24
C GLY A 355 -23.88 -12.42 -4.44
N ASN A 356 -22.90 -13.02 -5.10
CA ASN A 356 -21.63 -13.44 -4.51
C ASN A 356 -20.57 -12.32 -4.61
N PRO A 357 -19.52 -12.38 -3.79
CA PRO A 357 -18.42 -11.40 -3.86
C PRO A 357 -17.61 -11.51 -5.16
N LYS A 358 -16.99 -10.41 -5.57
CA LYS A 358 -16.06 -10.32 -6.73
C LYS A 358 -14.64 -10.74 -6.40
N GLY A 359 -14.37 -10.97 -5.12
CA GLY A 359 -13.11 -11.53 -4.67
C GLY A 359 -13.14 -11.91 -3.20
N LEU A 360 -12.07 -12.56 -2.74
CA LEU A 360 -11.84 -12.87 -1.33
C LEU A 360 -10.58 -12.17 -0.83
N LYS A 361 -10.61 -11.72 0.43
CA LYS A 361 -9.43 -11.29 1.19
C LYS A 361 -9.13 -12.31 2.27
N ILE A 362 -7.92 -12.87 2.27
CA ILE A 362 -7.46 -13.80 3.30
C ILE A 362 -6.21 -13.21 3.94
N LEU A 363 -6.15 -13.15 5.27
CA LEU A 363 -5.00 -12.56 5.97
C LEU A 363 -3.75 -13.40 5.71
N LYS A 364 -2.71 -12.78 5.14
CA LYS A 364 -1.40 -13.40 4.91
C LYS A 364 -0.48 -13.16 6.10
N SER A 365 -0.34 -11.91 6.51
CA SER A 365 0.57 -11.54 7.61
C SER A 365 0.16 -10.20 8.22
N THR A 366 0.69 -9.92 9.41
CA THR A 366 0.61 -8.61 10.05
C THR A 366 2.03 -8.20 10.43
N ASP A 367 2.46 -7.03 9.97
CA ASP A 367 3.73 -6.45 10.38
C ASP A 367 3.70 -6.19 11.89
N PRO A 368 4.59 -6.81 12.69
CA PRO A 368 4.57 -6.69 14.14
C PRO A 368 4.96 -5.30 14.65
N THR A 369 5.59 -4.46 13.81
CA THR A 369 6.03 -3.11 14.14
C THR A 369 4.96 -2.09 13.81
N THR A 370 4.38 -2.18 12.61
CA THR A 370 3.43 -1.17 12.10
C THR A 370 1.97 -1.57 12.28
N GLY A 371 1.69 -2.86 12.49
CA GLY A 371 0.33 -3.41 12.48
C GLY A 371 -0.29 -3.50 11.09
N ALA A 372 0.45 -3.14 10.03
CA ALA A 372 -0.03 -3.22 8.65
C ALA A 372 -0.30 -4.68 8.27
N LYS A 373 -1.45 -4.94 7.66
CA LYS A 373 -1.85 -6.28 7.25
C LYS A 373 -1.56 -6.47 5.77
N THR A 374 -0.95 -7.59 5.44
CA THR A 374 -0.86 -8.07 4.06
C THR A 374 -1.92 -9.14 3.87
N TRP A 375 -2.64 -9.05 2.77
CA TRP A 375 -3.74 -9.93 2.40
C TRP A 375 -3.40 -10.66 1.11
N TYR A 376 -3.90 -11.88 0.99
CA TYR A 376 -4.17 -12.49 -0.31
C TYR A 376 -5.48 -11.93 -0.86
N TYR A 377 -5.45 -11.51 -2.11
CA TYR A 377 -6.61 -11.14 -2.92
C TYR A 377 -6.82 -12.23 -3.95
N LEU A 378 -7.98 -12.87 -3.90
CA LEU A 378 -8.39 -13.91 -4.84
C LEU A 378 -9.46 -13.32 -5.76
N GLU A 379 -9.29 -13.49 -7.06
CA GLU A 379 -10.27 -13.07 -8.06
C GLU A 379 -10.45 -14.12 -9.16
N TYR A 380 -11.63 -14.09 -9.77
CA TYR A 380 -11.97 -14.94 -10.90
C TYR A 380 -12.24 -14.08 -12.12
N ARG A 381 -11.69 -14.49 -13.27
CA ARG A 381 -11.77 -13.74 -14.54
C ARG A 381 -12.43 -14.58 -15.60
N GLN A 382 -13.11 -13.93 -16.52
CA GLN A 382 -13.70 -14.55 -17.70
C GLN A 382 -13.41 -13.70 -18.95
N PRO A 383 -13.39 -14.29 -20.16
CA PRO A 383 -13.06 -13.57 -21.40
C PRO A 383 -14.24 -12.68 -21.86
N ILE A 384 -14.61 -11.72 -21.03
CA ILE A 384 -15.72 -10.78 -21.20
C ILE A 384 -15.12 -9.38 -21.32
N GLY A 385 -15.63 -8.59 -22.27
CA GLY A 385 -15.18 -7.21 -22.43
C GLY A 385 -13.69 -7.11 -22.76
N VAL A 386 -12.93 -6.28 -22.04
CA VAL A 386 -11.50 -6.07 -22.29
C VAL A 386 -10.67 -7.34 -22.06
N ASP A 387 -11.08 -8.22 -21.15
CA ASP A 387 -10.38 -9.47 -20.85
C ASP A 387 -10.46 -10.50 -21.99
N TYR A 388 -11.36 -10.30 -22.97
CA TYR A 388 -11.37 -11.11 -24.20
C TYR A 388 -10.02 -11.06 -24.94
N TYR A 389 -9.21 -10.00 -24.74
CA TYR A 389 -7.86 -9.87 -25.28
C TYR A 389 -6.99 -11.12 -25.05
N PHE A 390 -7.05 -11.72 -23.85
CA PHE A 390 -6.22 -12.89 -23.51
C PHE A 390 -6.64 -14.17 -24.24
N SER A 391 -7.85 -14.22 -24.80
CA SER A 391 -8.28 -15.32 -25.69
C SER A 391 -7.72 -15.20 -27.11
N THR A 392 -7.19 -14.03 -27.49
CA THR A 392 -6.76 -13.73 -28.87
C THR A 392 -5.25 -13.66 -29.05
N ASN A 393 -4.48 -13.71 -27.95
CA ASN A 393 -3.03 -13.57 -27.97
C ASN A 393 -2.36 -14.85 -27.47
N SER A 394 -1.60 -15.51 -28.34
CA SER A 394 -1.00 -16.83 -28.12
C SER A 394 0.12 -16.87 -27.08
N ILE A 395 0.56 -15.71 -26.57
CA ILE A 395 1.52 -15.64 -25.45
C ILE A 395 0.84 -16.08 -24.14
N TYR A 396 -0.46 -15.84 -24.00
CA TYR A 396 -1.21 -16.17 -22.80
C TYR A 396 -1.81 -17.57 -22.89
N GLN A 397 -2.02 -18.17 -21.71
CA GLN A 397 -2.71 -19.45 -21.57
C GLN A 397 -4.15 -19.20 -21.10
N PRO A 398 -5.11 -18.91 -22.00
CA PRO A 398 -6.49 -18.57 -21.61
C PRO A 398 -7.17 -19.70 -20.81
N ALA A 399 -6.80 -20.96 -21.09
CA ALA A 399 -7.30 -22.10 -20.32
C ALA A 399 -6.87 -22.08 -18.84
N ASN A 400 -5.69 -21.50 -18.54
CA ASN A 400 -5.24 -21.28 -17.18
C ASN A 400 -5.92 -20.04 -16.59
N ILE A 401 -5.76 -18.87 -17.23
CA ILE A 401 -6.24 -17.56 -16.72
C ILE A 401 -7.74 -17.62 -16.36
N PHE A 402 -8.56 -18.26 -17.20
CA PHE A 402 -10.01 -18.35 -17.01
C PHE A 402 -10.47 -19.66 -16.35
N GLY A 403 -9.55 -20.61 -16.11
CA GLY A 403 -9.82 -21.93 -15.53
C GLY A 403 -9.50 -22.03 -14.03
N GLY A 404 -9.03 -20.93 -13.41
CA GLY A 404 -8.58 -20.91 -12.02
C GLY A 404 -8.83 -19.58 -11.33
N VAL A 405 -8.38 -19.49 -10.08
CA VAL A 405 -8.37 -18.24 -9.32
C VAL A 405 -7.02 -17.55 -9.51
N LEU A 406 -7.05 -16.26 -9.81
CA LEU A 406 -5.85 -15.43 -9.78
C LEU A 406 -5.58 -14.99 -8.35
N VAL A 407 -4.32 -15.09 -7.92
CA VAL A 407 -3.95 -14.79 -6.54
C VAL A 407 -2.93 -13.67 -6.52
N ARG A 408 -3.28 -12.59 -5.84
CA ARG A 408 -2.41 -11.44 -5.60
C ARG A 408 -2.16 -11.25 -4.12
N THR A 409 -1.11 -10.54 -3.76
CA THR A 409 -0.97 -9.95 -2.43
C THR A 409 -1.16 -8.44 -2.50
N GLY A 410 -1.60 -7.86 -1.37
CA GLY A 410 -1.74 -6.43 -1.18
C GLY A 410 -1.70 -6.06 0.30
N THR A 411 -1.04 -4.97 0.65
CA THR A 411 -0.80 -4.50 2.02
C THR A 411 -1.61 -3.24 2.31
N ASP A 412 -2.31 -3.23 3.45
CA ASP A 412 -3.08 -2.07 3.90
C ASP A 412 -2.17 -0.84 4.02
N GLY A 413 -2.55 0.25 3.34
CA GLY A 413 -1.82 1.51 3.36
C GLY A 413 -0.60 1.58 2.44
N ASP A 414 -0.23 0.50 1.75
CA ASP A 414 0.85 0.50 0.76
C ASP A 414 0.28 0.27 -0.65
N ALA A 415 0.06 1.37 -1.37
CA ALA A 415 -0.60 1.32 -2.67
C ALA A 415 0.21 0.61 -3.77
N SER A 416 1.53 0.44 -3.59
CA SER A 416 2.43 -0.21 -4.56
C SER A 416 2.66 -1.69 -4.26
N SER A 417 1.89 -2.26 -3.33
CA SER A 417 2.10 -3.63 -2.84
C SER A 417 1.26 -4.70 -3.57
N SER A 418 0.74 -4.38 -4.76
CA SER A 418 0.01 -5.34 -5.60
C SER A 418 0.99 -6.30 -6.27
N PHE A 419 1.05 -7.55 -5.82
CA PHE A 419 1.89 -8.59 -6.43
C PHE A 419 1.05 -9.78 -6.89
N SER A 420 1.00 -10.02 -8.20
CA SER A 420 0.53 -11.29 -8.76
C SER A 420 1.51 -12.40 -8.38
N LEU A 421 0.98 -13.48 -7.84
CA LEU A 421 1.75 -14.67 -7.52
C LEU A 421 1.66 -15.64 -8.70
N ASP A 422 2.80 -16.24 -9.03
CA ASP A 422 2.81 -17.35 -9.97
C ASP A 422 2.27 -18.61 -9.29
N MET A 423 1.07 -19.04 -9.66
CA MET A 423 0.46 -20.27 -9.14
C MET A 423 0.80 -21.52 -9.96
N THR A 424 1.60 -21.37 -11.02
CA THR A 424 2.16 -22.46 -11.82
C THR A 424 3.67 -22.30 -12.01
N PRO A 425 4.48 -22.14 -10.94
CA PRO A 425 5.89 -21.84 -11.08
C PRO A 425 6.64 -22.85 -11.97
N GLY A 426 7.41 -22.34 -12.92
CA GLY A 426 8.20 -23.12 -13.87
C GLY A 426 7.41 -23.79 -15.00
N SER A 427 6.13 -23.46 -15.19
CA SER A 427 5.29 -24.00 -16.27
C SER A 427 5.73 -23.50 -17.65
N LEU A 428 6.31 -22.29 -17.75
CA LEU A 428 6.75 -21.67 -19.00
C LEU A 428 8.23 -21.27 -18.93
N SER A 429 9.09 -22.22 -19.30
CA SER A 429 10.57 -22.12 -19.19
C SER A 429 11.27 -21.14 -20.14
N SER A 430 10.55 -20.29 -20.88
CA SER A 430 11.17 -19.40 -21.88
C SER A 430 11.76 -18.11 -21.30
N SER A 431 11.23 -17.61 -20.17
CA SER A 431 11.79 -16.53 -19.34
C SER A 431 10.94 -16.35 -18.07
N THR A 432 11.49 -15.71 -17.02
CA THR A 432 10.73 -15.36 -15.80
C THR A 432 9.49 -14.50 -16.08
N GLY A 433 9.53 -13.64 -17.10
CA GLY A 433 8.35 -12.89 -17.55
C GLY A 433 7.29 -13.77 -18.22
N ALA A 434 7.71 -14.78 -18.98
CA ALA A 434 6.77 -15.69 -19.63
C ALA A 434 6.06 -16.62 -18.64
N ASP A 435 6.75 -17.04 -17.57
CA ASP A 435 6.20 -17.86 -16.48
C ASP A 435 5.03 -17.17 -15.77
N LEU A 436 5.08 -15.84 -15.65
CA LEU A 436 4.00 -15.07 -15.04
C LEU A 436 2.75 -14.93 -15.94
N ALA A 437 2.72 -15.53 -17.14
CA ALA A 437 1.61 -15.43 -18.10
C ALA A 437 0.51 -16.49 -17.92
N ASP A 438 0.68 -17.47 -17.02
CA ASP A 438 -0.35 -18.43 -16.61
C ASP A 438 -0.55 -18.46 -15.07
N PRO A 439 -0.78 -17.30 -14.41
CA PRO A 439 -0.67 -17.16 -12.97
C PRO A 439 -1.82 -17.77 -12.14
N ALA A 440 -2.78 -18.45 -12.76
CA ALA A 440 -3.96 -18.94 -12.05
C ALA A 440 -3.70 -20.24 -11.29
N LEU A 441 -4.21 -20.31 -10.06
CA LEU A 441 -4.37 -21.58 -9.36
C LEU A 441 -5.61 -22.26 -9.94
N VAL A 442 -5.40 -23.27 -10.80
CA VAL A 442 -6.49 -23.96 -11.51
C VAL A 442 -7.27 -24.92 -10.62
N VAL A 443 -8.51 -25.24 -11.03
CA VAL A 443 -9.39 -26.19 -10.31
C VAL A 443 -8.69 -27.52 -10.02
N GLY A 444 -8.83 -28.00 -8.79
CA GLY A 444 -8.25 -29.25 -8.31
C GLY A 444 -6.81 -29.12 -7.78
N GLN A 445 -6.13 -27.99 -7.99
CA GLN A 445 -4.85 -27.69 -7.36
C GLN A 445 -5.04 -26.97 -6.02
N SER A 446 -4.02 -27.01 -5.17
CA SER A 446 -4.05 -26.36 -3.85
C SER A 446 -2.75 -25.60 -3.59
N TYR A 447 -2.88 -24.39 -3.05
CA TYR A 447 -1.76 -23.60 -2.55
C TYR A 447 -1.81 -23.55 -1.03
N THR A 448 -0.68 -23.83 -0.35
CA THR A 448 -0.57 -23.75 1.11
C THR A 448 0.55 -22.78 1.49
N ASP A 449 0.19 -21.69 2.18
CA ASP A 449 1.16 -20.87 2.91
C ASP A 449 1.20 -21.34 4.36
N ALA A 450 2.23 -22.11 4.70
CA ALA A 450 2.45 -22.62 6.06
C ALA A 450 2.74 -21.50 7.07
N SER A 451 3.29 -20.36 6.62
CA SER A 451 3.59 -19.22 7.49
C SER A 451 2.32 -18.44 7.86
N ALA A 452 1.42 -18.27 6.89
CA ALA A 452 0.08 -17.72 7.15
C ALA A 452 -0.85 -18.74 7.80
N GLY A 453 -0.54 -20.03 7.69
CA GLY A 453 -1.41 -21.12 8.13
C GLY A 453 -2.68 -21.19 7.28
N VAL A 454 -2.57 -21.02 5.97
CA VAL A 454 -3.72 -20.99 5.04
C VAL A 454 -3.49 -21.97 3.89
N THR A 455 -4.52 -22.73 3.54
CA THR A 455 -4.60 -23.48 2.28
C THR A 455 -5.80 -23.00 1.46
N ILE A 456 -5.58 -22.76 0.17
CA ILE A 456 -6.57 -22.32 -0.82
C ILE A 456 -6.69 -23.39 -1.90
N THR A 457 -7.91 -23.84 -2.20
CA THR A 457 -8.19 -24.90 -3.17
C THR A 457 -9.42 -24.56 -4.01
N PRO A 458 -9.27 -24.18 -5.29
CA PRO A 458 -10.40 -24.04 -6.18
C PRO A 458 -11.01 -25.41 -6.51
N THR A 459 -12.32 -25.57 -6.28
CA THR A 459 -13.01 -26.87 -6.33
C THR A 459 -13.83 -27.06 -7.59
N TRP A 460 -14.35 -25.98 -8.17
CA TRP A 460 -15.08 -25.96 -9.44
C TRP A 460 -15.04 -24.56 -10.03
N ALA A 461 -15.14 -24.44 -11.36
CA ALA A 461 -15.22 -23.17 -12.06
C ALA A 461 -16.19 -23.28 -13.26
N ASN A 462 -16.92 -22.21 -13.55
CA ASN A 462 -17.74 -22.06 -14.75
C ASN A 462 -17.93 -20.56 -15.08
N SER A 463 -18.63 -20.23 -16.16
CA SER A 463 -18.81 -18.85 -16.60
C SER A 463 -19.52 -17.91 -15.61
N THR A 464 -20.13 -18.43 -14.54
CA THR A 464 -20.84 -17.64 -13.52
C THR A 464 -20.10 -17.55 -12.19
N GLY A 465 -19.06 -18.37 -11.97
CA GLY A 465 -18.27 -18.28 -10.74
C GLY A 465 -17.27 -19.42 -10.55
N ILE A 466 -16.54 -19.33 -9.45
CA ILE A 466 -15.57 -20.32 -8.99
C ILE A 466 -15.82 -20.62 -7.51
N GLY A 467 -15.84 -21.90 -7.16
CA GLY A 467 -15.87 -22.38 -5.78
C GLY A 467 -14.46 -22.54 -5.23
N ILE A 468 -14.22 -22.09 -4.01
CA ILE A 468 -12.91 -22.11 -3.36
C ILE A 468 -13.06 -22.59 -1.92
N ASP A 469 -12.38 -23.68 -1.59
CA ASP A 469 -12.20 -24.09 -0.21
C ASP A 469 -10.99 -23.36 0.38
N VAL A 470 -11.21 -22.69 1.51
CA VAL A 470 -10.15 -22.07 2.31
C VAL A 470 -10.08 -22.80 3.63
N THR A 471 -8.89 -23.23 4.04
CA THR A 471 -8.68 -23.82 5.35
C THR A 471 -7.58 -23.07 6.10
N PHE A 472 -7.84 -22.78 7.37
CA PHE A 472 -6.85 -22.25 8.29
C PHE A 472 -6.27 -23.38 9.11
N ALA A 473 -4.94 -23.45 9.19
CA ALA A 473 -4.22 -24.34 10.07
C ALA A 473 -4.66 -24.04 11.52
N LYS A 474 -5.23 -25.05 12.18
CA LYS A 474 -5.64 -24.92 13.57
C LYS A 474 -4.40 -24.74 14.43
N THR A 475 -4.17 -23.54 14.96
CA THR A 475 -3.11 -23.31 15.94
C THR A 475 -3.35 -24.23 17.14
N ALA A 476 -2.34 -24.97 17.57
CA ALA A 476 -2.48 -25.83 18.74
C ALA A 476 -2.85 -24.98 19.97
N CYS A 477 -3.87 -25.42 20.71
CA CYS A 477 -4.24 -24.76 21.96
C CYS A 477 -3.17 -25.06 23.01
N THR A 478 -2.48 -24.02 23.47
CA THR A 478 -1.53 -24.07 24.58
C THR A 478 -2.13 -23.25 25.70
N ARG A 479 -2.48 -23.93 26.81
CA ARG A 479 -3.05 -23.28 27.98
C ARG A 479 -1.95 -22.63 28.82
N ALA A 480 -2.28 -21.54 29.51
CA ALA A 480 -1.35 -20.88 30.44
C ALA A 480 -2.06 -20.42 31.72
N ASN A 481 -1.27 -20.18 32.78
CA ASN A 481 -1.81 -19.66 34.03
C ASN A 481 -2.41 -18.26 33.80
N PRO A 482 -3.65 -17.98 34.24
CA PRO A 482 -4.23 -16.65 34.11
C PRO A 482 -3.48 -15.64 34.98
N SER A 483 -3.52 -14.37 34.59
CA SER A 483 -3.06 -13.27 35.44
C SER A 483 -4.25 -12.69 36.21
N VAL A 484 -4.06 -12.37 37.49
CA VAL A 484 -5.11 -11.79 38.34
C VAL A 484 -4.58 -10.51 38.97
N ALA A 485 -5.27 -9.40 38.72
CA ALA A 485 -4.96 -8.10 39.29
C ALA A 485 -6.13 -7.62 40.17
N ILE A 486 -5.83 -7.05 41.33
CA ILE A 486 -6.82 -6.51 42.27
C ILE A 486 -6.57 -5.02 42.46
N SER A 487 -7.62 -4.21 42.30
CA SER A 487 -7.57 -2.74 42.43
C SER A 487 -8.71 -2.23 43.33
N PRO A 488 -8.46 -1.26 44.23
CA PRO A 488 -7.15 -0.67 44.51
C PRO A 488 -6.21 -1.68 45.18
N ALA A 489 -4.89 -1.53 44.99
CA ALA A 489 -3.90 -2.39 45.63
C ALA A 489 -3.93 -2.29 47.17
N GLN A 490 -4.42 -1.17 47.69
CA GLN A 490 -4.67 -0.93 49.10
C GLN A 490 -5.94 -0.08 49.27
N SER A 491 -6.80 -0.44 50.21
CA SER A 491 -7.99 0.37 50.54
C SER A 491 -7.61 1.66 51.26
N SER A 492 -8.52 2.64 51.25
CA SER A 492 -8.50 3.69 52.26
C SER A 492 -8.65 3.10 53.66
N SER A 493 -8.20 3.84 54.67
CA SER A 493 -8.36 3.47 56.07
C SER A 493 -9.84 3.55 56.47
N VAL A 494 -10.40 2.43 56.96
CA VAL A 494 -11.81 2.31 57.38
C VAL A 494 -11.92 1.79 58.82
N LEU A 495 -13.12 1.89 59.41
CA LEU A 495 -13.39 1.26 60.71
C LEU A 495 -13.56 -0.25 60.57
N ALA A 496 -13.26 -1.00 61.63
CA ALA A 496 -13.53 -2.44 61.69
C ALA A 496 -15.02 -2.72 61.43
N GLY A 497 -15.32 -3.78 60.67
CA GLY A 497 -16.69 -4.10 60.23
C GLY A 497 -17.13 -3.42 58.94
N THR A 498 -16.31 -2.56 58.32
CA THR A 498 -16.66 -1.85 57.08
C THR A 498 -16.52 -2.77 55.85
N ALA A 499 -17.48 -2.73 54.93
CA ALA A 499 -17.35 -3.40 53.64
C ALA A 499 -16.49 -2.56 52.68
N VAL A 500 -15.48 -3.16 52.06
CA VAL A 500 -14.61 -2.53 51.05
C VAL A 500 -14.67 -3.35 49.76
N THR A 501 -14.93 -2.67 48.65
CA THR A 501 -15.04 -3.30 47.33
C THR A 501 -13.76 -3.13 46.52
N TYR A 502 -13.28 -4.23 45.94
CA TYR A 502 -12.14 -4.28 45.03
C TYR A 502 -12.60 -4.76 43.66
N THR A 503 -12.05 -4.19 42.59
CA THR A 503 -12.15 -4.74 41.24
C THR A 503 -11.07 -5.81 41.04
N VAL A 504 -11.48 -7.00 40.62
CA VAL A 504 -10.60 -8.11 40.28
C VAL A 504 -10.65 -8.33 38.78
N ALA A 505 -9.54 -8.08 38.10
CA ALA A 505 -9.37 -8.33 36.68
C ALA A 505 -8.62 -9.64 36.45
N VAL A 506 -9.13 -10.48 35.57
CA VAL A 506 -8.52 -11.75 35.17
C VAL A 506 -8.18 -11.69 33.69
N THR A 507 -6.92 -11.96 33.37
CA THR A 507 -6.43 -12.12 32.00
C THR A 507 -6.33 -13.59 31.66
N ASN A 508 -6.96 -14.01 30.56
CA ASN A 508 -6.73 -15.34 30.01
C ASN A 508 -5.45 -15.35 29.18
N ASN A 509 -4.42 -16.05 29.65
CA ASN A 509 -3.12 -16.13 28.97
C ASN A 509 -3.02 -17.32 28.00
N ASP A 510 -4.10 -18.06 27.77
CA ASP A 510 -4.14 -19.14 26.77
C ASP A 510 -3.77 -18.62 25.36
N SER A 511 -3.14 -19.47 24.55
CA SER A 511 -2.83 -19.14 23.16
C SER A 511 -4.10 -18.91 22.33
N SER A 512 -3.98 -18.14 21.25
CA SER A 512 -5.10 -17.85 20.32
C SER A 512 -5.71 -19.10 19.67
N GLY A 513 -5.01 -20.25 19.71
CA GLY A 513 -5.53 -21.54 19.29
C GLY A 513 -6.58 -22.15 20.22
N CYS A 514 -6.79 -21.57 21.41
CA CYS A 514 -7.76 -22.02 22.38
C CYS A 514 -9.12 -21.33 22.23
N SER A 515 -10.21 -22.04 22.53
CA SER A 515 -11.50 -21.39 22.80
C SER A 515 -11.50 -20.67 24.16
N ALA A 516 -12.47 -19.78 24.35
CA ALA A 516 -12.66 -19.07 25.62
C ALA A 516 -12.69 -20.04 26.82
N SER A 517 -12.04 -19.63 27.90
CA SER A 517 -11.91 -20.39 29.15
C SER A 517 -12.81 -19.78 30.22
N THR A 518 -13.47 -20.64 30.99
CA THR A 518 -14.16 -20.22 32.21
C THR A 518 -13.21 -20.33 33.40
N PHE A 519 -13.06 -19.23 34.14
CA PHE A 519 -12.25 -19.15 35.36
C PHE A 519 -13.15 -19.01 36.57
N SER A 520 -13.07 -19.95 37.51
CA SER A 520 -13.72 -19.83 38.82
C SER A 520 -12.88 -18.97 39.76
N LEU A 521 -13.55 -18.14 40.56
CA LEU A 521 -12.93 -17.16 41.45
C LEU A 521 -13.12 -17.58 42.90
N GLN A 522 -12.02 -17.59 43.65
CA GLN A 522 -12.03 -17.85 45.09
C GLN A 522 -11.24 -16.75 45.80
N GLY A 523 -11.77 -16.25 46.92
CA GLY A 523 -11.11 -15.24 47.72
C GLY A 523 -10.55 -15.83 49.01
N THR A 524 -9.40 -15.33 49.46
CA THR A 524 -8.87 -15.63 50.80
C THR A 524 -8.85 -14.34 51.62
N VAL A 525 -9.47 -14.38 52.80
CA VAL A 525 -9.53 -13.28 53.76
C VAL A 525 -9.10 -13.78 55.15
N PRO A 526 -8.69 -12.88 56.06
CA PRO A 526 -8.40 -13.26 57.45
C PRO A 526 -9.56 -14.00 58.13
N SER A 527 -9.24 -14.81 59.15
CA SER A 527 -10.25 -15.55 59.91
C SER A 527 -11.27 -14.62 60.56
N GLY A 528 -12.55 -14.98 60.50
CA GLY A 528 -13.67 -14.19 61.02
C GLY A 528 -14.10 -13.02 60.13
N TRP A 529 -13.50 -12.86 58.95
CA TRP A 529 -13.91 -11.87 57.95
C TRP A 529 -14.78 -12.53 56.88
N SER A 530 -15.49 -11.72 56.08
CA SER A 530 -16.29 -12.21 54.96
C SER A 530 -15.84 -11.60 53.63
N GLY A 531 -16.02 -12.34 52.55
CA GLY A 531 -15.74 -11.88 51.19
C GLY A 531 -16.82 -12.36 50.23
N THR A 532 -17.35 -11.46 49.41
CA THR A 532 -18.46 -11.74 48.49
C THR A 532 -18.10 -11.28 47.07
N TRP A 533 -18.28 -12.18 46.10
CA TRP A 533 -18.06 -11.91 44.68
C TRP A 533 -19.37 -11.50 44.01
N ALA A 534 -19.34 -10.48 43.16
CA ALA A 534 -20.49 -10.15 42.31
C ALA A 534 -20.70 -11.21 41.21
N ALA A 535 -19.62 -11.74 40.66
CA ALA A 535 -19.62 -12.94 39.82
C ALA A 535 -18.52 -13.89 40.29
N ALA A 536 -18.87 -15.14 40.60
CA ALA A 536 -17.91 -16.14 41.06
C ALA A 536 -17.15 -16.84 39.92
N SER A 537 -17.46 -16.51 38.66
CA SER A 537 -16.76 -17.03 37.49
C SER A 537 -16.80 -16.05 36.32
N LEU A 538 -15.78 -16.10 35.46
CA LEU A 538 -15.67 -15.29 34.25
C LEU A 538 -15.36 -16.17 33.04
N ASN A 539 -16.07 -15.99 31.92
CA ASN A 539 -15.77 -16.63 30.64
C ASN A 539 -14.99 -15.65 29.76
N ILE A 540 -13.75 -15.99 29.41
CA ILE A 540 -12.78 -15.05 28.85
C ILE A 540 -12.08 -15.68 27.63
N GLY A 541 -12.14 -15.00 26.48
CA GLY A 541 -11.39 -15.38 25.28
C GLY A 541 -9.87 -15.33 25.50
N PRO A 542 -9.06 -16.12 24.75
CA PRO A 542 -7.60 -16.06 24.86
C PRO A 542 -7.07 -14.63 24.64
N GLY A 543 -6.08 -14.23 25.44
CA GLY A 543 -5.49 -12.87 25.42
C GLY A 543 -6.40 -11.76 25.94
N SER A 544 -7.66 -12.04 26.28
CA SER A 544 -8.63 -11.04 26.74
C SER A 544 -8.63 -10.90 28.25
N VAL A 545 -9.18 -9.77 28.73
CA VAL A 545 -9.37 -9.47 30.15
C VAL A 545 -10.86 -9.32 30.44
N SER A 546 -11.31 -9.87 31.57
CA SER A 546 -12.63 -9.58 32.13
C SER A 546 -12.48 -9.29 33.62
N SER A 547 -13.46 -8.60 34.21
CA SER A 547 -13.39 -8.21 35.62
C SER A 547 -14.71 -8.39 36.36
N THR A 548 -14.61 -8.52 37.68
CA THR A 548 -15.74 -8.52 38.60
C THR A 548 -15.35 -7.78 39.88
N THR A 549 -16.28 -7.61 40.81
CA THR A 549 -16.02 -7.00 42.12
C THR A 549 -15.96 -8.03 43.23
N TYR A 550 -15.00 -7.89 44.12
CA TYR A 550 -14.84 -8.65 45.36
C TYR A 550 -14.99 -7.70 46.55
N THR A 551 -16.06 -7.88 47.34
CA THR A 551 -16.33 -7.06 48.52
C THR A 551 -15.91 -7.80 49.78
N VAL A 552 -14.97 -7.23 50.52
CA VAL A 552 -14.44 -7.80 51.77
C VAL A 552 -14.93 -6.98 52.95
N THR A 553 -15.45 -7.65 53.98
CA THR A 553 -15.88 -7.03 55.24
C THR A 553 -15.05 -7.60 56.38
N SER A 554 -14.37 -6.72 57.11
CA SER A 554 -13.57 -7.11 58.27
C SER A 554 -14.44 -7.53 59.45
N SER A 555 -13.89 -8.31 60.39
CA SER A 555 -14.54 -8.52 61.70
C SER A 555 -14.73 -7.17 62.40
N SER A 556 -15.85 -6.98 63.09
CA SER A 556 -16.10 -5.78 63.92
C SER A 556 -15.13 -5.65 65.10
N SER A 557 -14.43 -6.73 65.46
CA SER A 557 -13.40 -6.75 66.52
C SER A 557 -11.97 -6.73 65.98
N ALA A 558 -11.77 -6.56 64.68
CA ALA A 558 -10.43 -6.53 64.09
C ALA A 558 -9.63 -5.30 64.56
N ALA A 559 -8.36 -5.52 64.92
CA ALA A 559 -7.47 -4.45 65.36
C ALA A 559 -7.11 -3.50 64.19
N ALA A 560 -6.68 -2.28 64.52
CA ALA A 560 -6.11 -1.37 63.54
C ALA A 560 -4.84 -1.98 62.93
N GLY A 561 -4.72 -1.91 61.61
CA GLY A 561 -3.63 -2.57 60.88
C GLY A 561 -3.92 -2.71 59.39
N THR A 562 -2.96 -3.30 58.66
CA THR A 562 -3.10 -3.65 57.25
C THR A 562 -3.14 -5.16 57.10
N TYR A 563 -4.17 -5.65 56.40
CA TYR A 563 -4.46 -7.07 56.25
C TYR A 563 -4.42 -7.46 54.78
N SER A 564 -3.72 -8.54 54.46
CA SER A 564 -3.67 -9.06 53.09
C SER A 564 -4.96 -9.80 52.76
N ILE A 565 -5.48 -9.54 51.57
CA ILE A 565 -6.57 -10.28 50.93
C ILE A 565 -6.08 -10.76 49.58
N SER A 566 -6.60 -11.90 49.10
CA SER A 566 -6.23 -12.42 47.79
C SER A 566 -7.43 -12.97 47.02
N GLY A 567 -7.30 -12.98 45.70
CA GLY A 567 -8.23 -13.58 44.76
C GLY A 567 -7.48 -14.54 43.86
N LYS A 568 -7.97 -15.78 43.75
CA LYS A 568 -7.45 -16.83 42.88
C LYS A 568 -8.44 -17.10 41.75
N ALA A 569 -7.95 -17.10 40.52
CA ALA A 569 -8.69 -17.54 39.34
C ALA A 569 -8.16 -18.91 38.90
N THR A 570 -9.05 -19.89 38.70
CA THR A 570 -8.70 -21.25 38.27
C THR A 570 -9.51 -21.64 37.06
N ASN A 571 -8.86 -22.14 36.00
CA ASN A 571 -9.56 -22.64 34.83
C ASN A 571 -10.42 -23.86 35.21
N THR A 572 -11.72 -23.83 34.92
CA THR A 572 -12.65 -24.88 35.36
C THR A 572 -12.51 -26.18 34.59
N ALA A 573 -12.07 -26.12 33.33
CA ALA A 573 -11.84 -27.30 32.49
C ALA A 573 -10.40 -27.84 32.60
N ALA A 574 -9.46 -27.03 33.07
CA ALA A 574 -8.05 -27.37 33.21
C ALA A 574 -7.48 -26.81 34.53
N THR A 575 -7.84 -27.43 35.65
CA THR A 575 -7.61 -26.92 37.00
C THR A 575 -6.13 -26.77 37.40
N ALA A 576 -5.21 -27.37 36.64
CA ALA A 576 -3.78 -27.13 36.77
C ALA A 576 -3.37 -25.67 36.47
N TYR A 577 -4.18 -24.94 35.69
CA TYR A 577 -3.92 -23.56 35.32
C TYR A 577 -4.67 -22.60 36.25
N SER A 578 -3.92 -21.93 37.11
CA SER A 578 -4.47 -20.95 38.05
C SER A 578 -3.49 -19.81 38.31
N GLY A 579 -4.04 -18.67 38.73
CA GLY A 579 -3.29 -17.48 39.07
C GLY A 579 -3.94 -16.76 40.24
N SER A 580 -3.17 -15.91 40.93
CA SER A 580 -3.66 -15.17 42.10
C SER A 580 -3.14 -13.74 42.12
N GLY A 581 -3.98 -12.83 42.58
CA GLY A 581 -3.62 -11.44 42.90
C GLY A 581 -3.87 -11.18 44.39
N SER A 582 -3.24 -10.15 44.93
CA SER A 582 -3.46 -9.72 46.31
C SER A 582 -3.63 -8.20 46.42
N ALA A 583 -4.33 -7.77 47.46
CA ALA A 583 -4.50 -6.38 47.84
C ALA A 583 -4.50 -6.26 49.36
N SER A 584 -4.46 -5.03 49.86
CA SER A 584 -4.41 -4.72 51.29
C SER A 584 -5.69 -4.03 51.76
N TYR A 585 -6.31 -4.55 52.81
CA TYR A 585 -7.40 -3.92 53.54
C TYR A 585 -6.84 -3.19 54.77
N VAL A 586 -7.18 -1.90 54.94
CA VAL A 586 -6.63 -1.05 56.01
C VAL A 586 -7.69 -0.68 57.05
N ILE A 587 -7.47 -1.06 58.30
CA ILE A 587 -8.28 -0.65 59.46
C ILE A 587 -7.58 0.50 60.20
N GLY A 588 -8.26 1.63 60.35
CA GLY A 588 -7.80 2.80 61.11
C GLY A 588 -8.18 2.75 62.59
N THR A 589 -7.60 3.65 63.38
CA THR A 589 -7.97 3.83 64.79
C THR A 589 -9.22 4.73 64.92
N SER A 590 -10.17 4.33 65.77
CA SER A 590 -11.32 5.19 66.08
C SER A 590 -10.86 6.35 66.98
N SER A 591 -10.89 7.59 66.49
CA SER A 591 -10.74 8.76 67.36
C SER A 591 -12.10 9.11 67.99
N THR A 592 -12.34 8.64 69.22
CA THR A 592 -13.44 9.16 70.03
C THR A 592 -12.99 10.49 70.65
N SER A 593 -13.35 11.61 70.02
CA SER A 593 -13.24 12.93 70.66
C SER A 593 -14.28 13.03 71.77
N THR A 594 -13.87 12.76 73.01
CA THR A 594 -14.71 12.98 74.19
C THR A 594 -14.79 14.48 74.45
N THR A 595 -15.87 15.12 74.00
CA THR A 595 -16.18 16.51 74.37
C THR A 595 -16.63 16.52 75.83
N THR A 596 -15.74 16.89 76.76
CA THR A 596 -16.09 17.12 78.16
C THR A 596 -16.74 18.50 78.30
N THR A 597 -18.05 18.53 78.54
CA THR A 597 -18.78 19.74 78.97
C THR A 597 -18.36 20.10 80.40
N LYS A 598 -17.52 21.14 80.54
CA LYS A 598 -17.23 21.77 81.84
C LYS A 598 -18.47 22.53 82.34
N GLY A 599 -19.11 22.01 83.38
CA GLY A 599 -20.05 22.77 84.20
C GLY A 599 -19.35 23.93 84.91
N LYS A 600 -19.82 25.16 84.70
CA LYS A 600 -19.45 26.33 85.51
C LYS A 600 -20.24 26.30 86.82
N GLY A 601 -19.57 25.91 87.90
CA GLY A 601 -19.98 26.24 89.26
C GLY A 601 -19.74 27.72 89.55
N ARG A 602 -20.67 28.33 90.30
CA ARG A 602 -20.73 29.73 90.72
C ARG A 602 -20.13 29.91 92.12
N THR A 603 -19.38 30.98 92.36
CA THR A 603 -19.16 31.74 93.63
C THR A 603 -18.02 32.74 93.35
N LYS A 604 -18.05 34.04 93.67
CA LYS A 604 -18.93 34.92 94.46
C LYS A 604 -19.49 36.04 93.58
#